data_AF-A0A4Q6E5V2-F1
#
_entry.id   AF-A0A4Q6E5V2-F1
#
_cell.length_a   1.000
_cell.length_b   1.000
_cell.length_c   1.000
_cell.angle_alpha   90.00
_cell.angle_beta   90.00
_cell.angle_gamma   90.00
#
_symmetry.space_group_name_H-M   'P 1'
#
loop_
_entity.id
_entity.type
_entity.pdbx_description
1 polymer ?
#
loop_
_entity_poly.entity_id
_entity_poly.type
_entity_poly.pdbx_seq_one_letter_code
_entity_poly.pdbx_strand_id
1 'polypeptide(L)'
;FIVGEPKQMDNTPSQSAIHVKGFVNLLKKTFPDIPVEMLDERFTSKMASAVIAQSGMGKKARQNKELVDEVSAVILLQSYMEKY
;
A
#
# COMPACT_ATOMS: atom_id res chain seq x y z
N PHE A 1 13.07 -0.89 -0.31
CA PHE A 1 11.74 -0.43 -0.74
C PHE A 1 10.70 -1.43 -0.28
N ILE A 2 9.59 -0.92 0.23
CA ILE A 2 8.40 -1.72 0.57
C ILE A 2 7.32 -1.35 -0.44
N VAL A 3 6.71 -2.34 -1.08
CA VAL A 3 5.70 -2.14 -2.13
C VAL A 3 4.46 -2.98 -1.82
N GLY A 4 3.29 -2.40 -2.01
CA GLY A 4 2.02 -3.12 -1.86
C GLY A 4 1.86 -4.19 -2.94
N GLU A 5 1.42 -5.38 -2.55
CA GLU A 5 1.03 -6.48 -3.43
C GLU A 5 -0.49 -6.48 -3.53
N PRO A 6 -1.07 -6.01 -4.66
CA PRO A 6 -2.51 -5.92 -4.77
C PRO A 6 -3.10 -7.31 -5.02
N LYS A 7 -3.74 -7.86 -3.98
CA LYS A 7 -4.46 -9.14 -4.00
C LYS A 7 -5.97 -8.93 -3.91
N GLN A 8 -6.71 -9.88 -4.45
CA GLN A 8 -8.15 -9.99 -4.26
C GLN A 8 -8.47 -10.74 -2.95
N MET A 9 -9.75 -10.79 -2.57
CA MET A 9 -10.19 -11.44 -1.32
C MET A 9 -9.86 -12.94 -1.30
N ASP A 10 -9.84 -13.59 -2.46
CA ASP A 10 -9.48 -15.00 -2.65
C ASP A 10 -7.95 -15.24 -2.77
N ASN A 11 -7.13 -14.22 -2.47
CA ASN A 11 -5.67 -14.18 -2.64
C ASN A 11 -5.17 -14.24 -4.09
N THR A 12 -6.06 -14.18 -5.09
CA THR A 12 -5.62 -14.06 -6.48
C THR A 12 -5.03 -12.68 -6.75
N PRO A 13 -4.07 -12.54 -7.68
CA PRO A 13 -3.57 -11.23 -8.08
C PRO A 13 -4.69 -10.35 -8.64
N SER A 14 -4.70 -9.05 -8.30
CA SER A 14 -5.61 -8.10 -8.93
C SER A 14 -5.23 -7.82 -10.39
N GLN A 15 -6.10 -7.12 -11.12
CA GLN A 15 -5.78 -6.60 -12.46
C GLN A 15 -4.57 -5.64 -12.45
N SER A 16 -4.39 -4.88 -11.36
CA SER A 16 -3.25 -3.96 -11.22
C SER A 16 -1.93 -4.66 -10.85
N ALA A 17 -1.97 -5.94 -10.45
CA ALA A 17 -0.78 -6.67 -10.03
C ALA A 17 0.29 -6.78 -11.13
N ILE A 18 -0.12 -6.82 -12.42
CA ILE A 18 0.82 -6.85 -13.54
C ILE A 18 1.63 -5.55 -13.61
N HIS A 19 0.97 -4.40 -13.44
CA HIS A 19 1.63 -3.10 -13.46
C HIS A 19 2.59 -2.93 -12.26
N VAL A 20 2.15 -3.35 -11.06
CA VAL A 20 2.98 -3.31 -9.86
C VAL A 20 4.21 -4.21 -10.01
N LYS A 21 4.06 -5.42 -10.57
CA LYS A 21 5.20 -6.31 -10.86
C LYS A 21 6.20 -5.66 -11.81
N GLY A 22 5.73 -5.00 -12.87
CA GLY A 22 6.59 -4.24 -13.78
C GLY A 22 7.37 -3.13 -13.07
N PHE A 23 6.71 -2.39 -12.18
CA PHE A 23 7.33 -1.33 -11.37
C PHE A 23 8.38 -1.89 -10.39
N VAL A 24 8.07 -2.99 -9.71
CA VAL A 24 9.02 -3.67 -8.81
C VAL A 24 10.25 -4.16 -9.56
N ASN A 25 10.09 -4.70 -10.77
CA ASN A 25 11.20 -5.10 -11.62
C ASN A 25 12.07 -3.91 -12.01
N LEU A 26 11.46 -2.76 -12.32
CA LEU A 26 12.19 -1.53 -12.59
C LEU A 26 12.96 -1.07 -11.36
N LEU A 27 12.36 -1.08 -10.16
CA LEU A 27 13.05 -0.73 -8.92
C LEU A 27 14.27 -1.61 -8.67
N LYS A 28 14.13 -2.93 -8.80
CA LYS A 28 15.23 -3.88 -8.62
C LYS A 28 16.35 -3.68 -9.64
N LYS A 29 16.00 -3.32 -10.87
CA LYS A 29 17.00 -3.05 -11.93
C LYS A 29 17.72 -1.72 -11.71
N THR A 30 17.00 -0.69 -11.29
CA THR A 30 17.54 0.67 -11.10
C THR A 30 18.34 0.78 -9.80
N PHE A 31 17.94 0.06 -8.75
CA PHE A 31 18.55 0.09 -7.42
C PHE A 31 18.88 -1.33 -6.94
N PRO A 32 19.88 -1.99 -7.52
CA PRO A 32 20.17 -3.40 -7.24
C PRO A 32 20.58 -3.67 -5.79
N ASP A 33 21.19 -2.68 -5.12
CA ASP A 33 21.66 -2.81 -3.73
C ASP A 33 20.57 -2.54 -2.69
N ILE A 34 19.40 -2.03 -3.11
CA ILE A 34 18.29 -1.73 -2.21
C ILE A 34 17.30 -2.91 -2.25
N PRO A 35 17.08 -3.63 -1.14
CA PRO A 35 16.13 -4.73 -1.12
C PRO A 35 14.71 -4.24 -1.42
N VAL A 36 13.96 -5.01 -2.20
CA VAL A 36 12.56 -4.70 -2.54
C VAL A 36 11.69 -5.83 -2.01
N GLU A 37 10.86 -5.52 -1.02
CA GLU A 37 9.88 -6.44 -0.44
C GLU A 37 8.46 -6.06 -0.85
N MET A 38 7.65 -7.08 -1.12
CA MET A 38 6.24 -6.93 -1.44
C MET A 38 5.39 -7.49 -0.30
N LEU A 39 4.38 -6.73 0.12
CA LEU A 39 3.51 -7.07 1.23
C LEU A 39 2.05 -6.99 0.82
N ASP A 40 1.20 -7.83 1.40
CA ASP A 40 -0.24 -7.79 1.14
C ASP A 40 -0.81 -6.40 1.49
N GLU A 41 -1.34 -5.71 0.48
CA GLU A 41 -1.90 -4.36 0.62
C GLU A 41 -3.41 -4.39 0.84
N ARG A 42 -4.03 -5.58 0.98
CA ARG A 42 -5.48 -5.65 1.17
C ARG A 42 -5.89 -4.88 2.41
N PHE A 43 -7.06 -4.23 2.30
CA PHE A 43 -7.68 -3.42 3.33
C PHE A 43 -6.95 -2.14 3.74
N THR A 44 -5.74 -1.83 3.25
CA THR A 44 -4.99 -0.62 3.63
C THR A 44 -5.78 0.66 3.35
N SER A 45 -6.40 0.80 2.18
CA SER A 45 -7.22 1.98 1.85
C SER A 45 -8.45 2.13 2.75
N LYS A 46 -9.04 1.01 3.19
CA LYS A 46 -10.17 1.01 4.12
C LYS A 46 -9.71 1.38 5.54
N MET A 47 -8.57 0.87 5.97
CA MET A 47 -7.95 1.23 7.25
C MET A 47 -7.55 2.71 7.25
N ALA A 48 -6.91 3.20 6.19
CA ALA A 48 -6.55 4.61 6.01
C ALA A 48 -7.78 5.52 6.11
N SER A 49 -8.87 5.17 5.40
CA SER A 49 -10.13 5.92 5.49
C SER A 49 -10.73 5.94 6.90
N ALA A 50 -10.56 4.85 7.66
CA ALA A 50 -11.00 4.76 9.05
C ALA A 50 -10.13 5.61 9.98
N VAL A 51 -8.80 5.58 9.82
CA VAL A 51 -7.85 6.41 10.57
C VAL A 51 -8.13 7.90 10.35
N ILE A 52 -8.32 8.31 9.09
CA ILE A 52 -8.68 9.69 8.73
C ILE A 52 -10.01 10.12 9.37
N ALA A 53 -11.00 9.22 9.44
CA ALA A 53 -12.26 9.51 10.10
C ALA A 53 -12.10 9.61 11.63
N GLN A 54 -11.25 8.78 12.23
CA GLN A 54 -10.99 8.79 13.68
C GLN A 54 -10.17 10.00 14.12
N SER A 55 -9.37 10.60 13.24
CA SER A 55 -8.60 11.81 13.52
C SER A 55 -9.43 13.10 13.61
N GLY A 56 -10.76 12.99 13.61
CA GLY A 56 -11.69 14.13 13.68
C GLY A 56 -11.83 14.91 12.37
N MET A 57 -11.23 14.44 11.27
CA MET A 57 -11.38 15.09 9.97
C MET A 57 -12.77 14.81 9.37
N GLY A 58 -13.32 15.80 8.66
CA GLY A 58 -14.63 15.69 8.05
C GLY A 58 -14.71 14.67 6.91
N LYS A 59 -15.93 14.31 6.50
CA LYS A 59 -16.21 13.31 5.45
C LYS A 59 -15.50 13.56 4.11
N LYS A 60 -15.18 14.82 3.78
CA LYS A 60 -14.43 15.20 2.57
C LYS A 60 -12.97 14.72 2.61
N ALA A 61 -12.33 14.72 3.79
CA ALA A 61 -10.93 14.34 3.92
C ALA A 61 -10.72 12.86 3.58
N ARG A 62 -11.59 11.96 4.06
CA ARG A 62 -11.54 10.53 3.70
C ARG A 62 -11.97 10.21 2.26
N GLN A 63 -12.46 11.19 1.51
CA GLN A 63 -12.72 11.07 0.06
C GLN A 63 -11.55 11.61 -0.76
N ASN A 64 -10.59 12.29 -0.13
CA ASN A 64 -9.37 12.71 -0.79
C ASN A 64 -8.49 11.48 -1.01
N LYS A 65 -8.41 11.07 -2.27
CA LYS A 65 -7.64 9.89 -2.68
C LYS A 65 -6.16 10.02 -2.34
N GLU A 66 -5.57 11.20 -2.53
CA GLU A 66 -4.14 11.42 -2.26
C GLU A 66 -3.83 11.21 -0.77
N LEU A 67 -4.68 11.74 0.11
CA LEU A 67 -4.54 11.56 1.55
C LEU A 67 -4.74 10.08 1.95
N VAL A 68 -5.71 9.40 1.35
CA VAL A 68 -5.94 7.97 1.61
C VAL A 68 -4.74 7.13 1.14
N ASP A 69 -4.15 7.44 -0.01
CA ASP A 69 -3.00 6.74 -0.56
C ASP A 69 -1.74 6.97 0.32
N GLU A 70 -1.51 8.19 0.80
CA GLU A 70 -0.41 8.51 1.73
C GLU A 70 -0.53 7.73 3.05
N VAL A 71 -1.71 7.78 3.68
CA VAL A 71 -1.95 7.05 4.94
C VAL A 71 -1.87 5.54 4.71
N SER A 72 -2.28 5.04 3.54
CA SER A 72 -2.15 3.62 3.18
C SER A 72 -0.69 3.19 3.10
N ALA A 73 0.20 4.03 2.54
CA ALA A 73 1.64 3.76 2.49
C ALA A 73 2.26 3.72 3.89
N VAL A 74 1.83 4.62 4.79
CA VAL A 74 2.27 4.60 6.20
C VAL A 74 1.82 3.32 6.90
N ILE A 75 0.56 2.91 6.72
CA ILE A 75 0.04 1.66 7.31
C ILE A 75 0.81 0.45 6.79
N LEU A 76 1.10 0.40 5.48
CA LEU A 76 1.88 -0.67 4.88
C LEU A 76 3.28 -0.76 5.49
N LEU A 77 3.94 0.39 5.69
CA LEU A 77 5.24 0.46 6.34
C LEU A 77 5.17 0.03 7.80
N GLN A 78 4.14 0.43 8.55
CA GLN A 78 3.93 -0.03 9.93
C GLN A 78 3.75 -1.55 9.98
N SER A 79 2.91 -2.13 9.11
CA SER A 79 2.73 -3.58 9.03
C SER A 79 4.01 -4.33 8.68
N TYR A 80 4.91 -3.73 7.88
CA TYR A 80 6.24 -4.28 7.66
C TYR A 80 7.07 -4.29 8.93
N MET A 81 7.11 -3.16 9.63
CA MET A 81 7.92 -3.00 10.84
C MET A 81 7.44 -3.88 11.99
N GLU A 82 6.14 -4.15 12.11
CA GLU A 82 5.57 -5.02 13.15
C GLU A 82 5.76 -6.52 12.86
N LYS A 83 6.03 -6.89 11.61
CA LYS A 83 6.32 -8.28 11.21
C LYS A 83 7.72 -8.72 11.68
N TYR A 84 8.60 -7.77 11.99
CA TYR A 84 9.99 -7.99 12.40
C TYR A 84 10.26 -7.42 13.80
#